data_AF-A0A2W4UY94-F1
#
_entry.id   AF-A0A2W4UY94-F1
#
_cell.length_a   1.000
_cell.length_b   1.000
_cell.length_c   1.000
_cell.angle_alpha   90.00
_cell.angle_beta   90.00
_cell.angle_gamma   90.00
#
_symmetry.space_group_name_H-M   'P 1'
#
loop_
_entity.id
_entity.type
_entity.pdbx_description
1 polymer ?
#
loop_
_entity_poly.entity_id
_entity_poly.type
_entity_poly.pdbx_seq_one_letter_code
_entity_poly.pdbx_strand_id
1 'polypeptide(L)'
;MEEVSKEKLDQRDQELRQIAELKEKLAKSSGDHSSDIPVHPIVKAASKVLLRKTGWKSEKGLRHVPSEILDISVTEGSVERALELTNRIFHALGLQERFDVKIDSEKQTTWMEFKDHGVRFQFQLTEQVRRSNHEPTEAEKLAQKRYFEGTRLGRFDTNYSYPPRYDYTPTGLLTLSISGFPYRKTWNDTKSTELFDRIEEIVIGVVTGIQTTKKYNHEQELESQRRERARLRHENLKKRRTEELAKLEIAERQAQNLERAERLRKLADAKEAQAIAQGQLTDKLVDWLSWVRAKADTIDPTMLISDPILDAPFEEGHYGYRW
;
A
#
# COMPACT_ATOMS: atom_id res chain seq x y z
N MET A 1 -11.98 -13.64 24.62
CA MET A 1 -10.58 -13.99 24.28
C MET A 1 -10.41 -15.49 24.04
N GLU A 2 -11.05 -16.37 24.81
CA GLU A 2 -11.00 -17.83 24.61
C GLU A 2 -11.57 -18.29 23.27
N GLU A 3 -12.65 -17.68 22.78
CA GLU A 3 -13.30 -18.06 21.52
C GLU A 3 -12.40 -17.82 20.30
N VAL A 4 -11.74 -16.66 20.23
CA VAL A 4 -10.75 -16.31 19.19
C VAL A 4 -9.50 -17.19 19.26
N SER A 5 -9.14 -17.68 20.46
CA SER A 5 -8.02 -18.62 20.64
C SER A 5 -8.35 -20.02 20.12
N LYS A 6 -9.58 -20.48 20.38
CA LYS A 6 -10.07 -21.79 19.94
C LYS A 6 -10.25 -21.85 18.43
N GLU A 7 -10.80 -20.79 17.83
CA GLU A 7 -10.94 -20.66 16.38
C GLU A 7 -9.58 -20.62 15.66
N LYS A 8 -8.56 -19.98 16.26
CA LYS A 8 -7.18 -20.01 15.74
C LYS A 8 -6.54 -21.39 15.83
N LEU A 9 -6.84 -22.15 16.88
CA LEU A 9 -6.33 -23.51 17.07
C LEU A 9 -6.97 -24.47 16.05
N ASP A 10 -8.28 -24.42 15.89
CA ASP A 10 -9.03 -25.25 14.93
C ASP A 10 -8.58 -24.98 13.49
N GLN A 11 -8.31 -23.71 13.16
CA GLN A 11 -7.76 -23.32 11.85
C GLN A 11 -6.35 -23.87 11.63
N ARG A 12 -5.47 -23.79 12.63
CA ARG A 12 -4.10 -24.34 12.54
C ARG A 12 -4.13 -25.85 12.35
N ASP A 13 -5.04 -26.55 13.01
CA ASP A 13 -5.19 -28.00 12.87
C ASP A 13 -5.73 -28.37 11.47
N GLN A 14 -6.60 -27.55 10.89
CA GLN A 14 -7.08 -27.73 9.52
C GLN A 14 -5.97 -27.51 8.48
N GLU A 15 -5.13 -26.47 8.67
CA GLU A 15 -3.94 -26.22 7.83
C GLU A 15 -2.95 -27.39 7.91
N LEU A 16 -2.67 -27.92 9.11
CA LEU A 16 -1.78 -29.05 9.29
C LEU A 16 -2.30 -30.33 8.61
N ARG A 17 -3.61 -30.58 8.66
CA ARG A 17 -4.25 -31.70 7.96
C ARG A 17 -4.15 -31.56 6.45
N GLN A 18 -4.36 -30.36 5.91
CA GLN A 18 -4.19 -30.10 4.48
C GLN A 18 -2.73 -30.26 4.04
N ILE A 19 -1.77 -29.78 4.83
CA ILE A 19 -0.33 -30.00 4.56
C ILE A 19 0.00 -31.50 4.56
N ALA A 20 -0.57 -32.27 5.49
CA ALA A 20 -0.40 -33.72 5.53
C ALA A 20 -1.00 -34.41 4.30
N GLU A 21 -2.19 -34.00 3.86
CA GLU A 21 -2.84 -34.52 2.64
C GLU A 21 -2.03 -34.18 1.38
N LEU A 22 -1.47 -32.96 1.30
CA LEU A 22 -0.58 -32.55 0.21
C LEU A 22 0.71 -33.38 0.19
N LYS A 23 1.30 -33.64 1.36
CA LYS A 23 2.46 -34.55 1.48
C LYS A 23 2.13 -35.95 0.98
N GLU A 24 0.96 -36.48 1.32
CA GLU A 24 0.53 -37.81 0.90
C GLU A 24 0.26 -37.87 -0.61
N LYS A 25 -0.38 -36.85 -1.19
CA LYS A 25 -0.59 -36.73 -2.65
C LYS A 25 0.73 -36.64 -3.39
N LEU A 26 1.68 -35.88 -2.85
CA LEU A 26 2.98 -35.70 -3.46
C LEU A 26 3.82 -36.97 -3.41
N ALA A 27 3.83 -37.69 -2.27
CA ALA A 27 4.48 -38.99 -2.11
C ALA A 27 3.93 -40.07 -3.06
N LYS A 28 2.63 -39.99 -3.41
CA LYS A 28 2.02 -40.87 -4.42
C LYS A 28 2.39 -40.49 -5.86
N SER A 29 2.74 -39.23 -6.11
CA SER A 29 3.17 -38.73 -7.42
C SER A 29 4.69 -38.81 -7.64
N SER A 30 5.49 -38.87 -6.58
CA SER A 30 6.97 -38.96 -6.65
C SER A 30 7.50 -40.37 -6.94
N GLY A 31 6.61 -41.35 -7.10
CA GLY A 31 6.95 -42.72 -7.52
C GLY A 31 7.51 -42.85 -8.94
N ASP A 32 7.57 -41.76 -9.72
CA ASP A 32 8.10 -41.76 -11.07
C ASP A 32 9.31 -40.80 -11.17
N HIS A 33 10.49 -41.27 -10.74
CA HIS A 33 11.77 -40.63 -11.01
C HIS A 33 12.21 -40.87 -12.48
N SER A 34 11.27 -40.71 -13.41
CA SER A 34 11.49 -40.84 -14.85
C SER A 34 12.18 -39.59 -15.38
N SER A 35 13.20 -39.80 -16.21
CA SER A 35 14.00 -38.79 -16.92
C SER A 35 13.23 -38.01 -18.00
N ASP A 36 11.89 -38.10 -18.05
CA ASP A 36 11.06 -37.57 -19.13
C ASP A 36 10.02 -36.55 -18.64
N ILE A 37 10.42 -35.65 -17.73
CA ILE A 37 9.57 -34.53 -17.30
C ILE A 37 9.49 -33.51 -18.45
N PRO A 38 8.29 -33.19 -18.97
CA PRO A 38 8.16 -32.22 -20.05
C PRO A 38 8.68 -30.84 -19.60
N VAL A 39 9.55 -30.25 -20.42
CA VAL A 39 10.16 -28.96 -20.11
C VAL A 39 9.13 -27.84 -20.25
N HIS A 40 8.92 -27.08 -19.17
CA HIS A 40 8.00 -25.95 -19.17
C HIS A 40 8.40 -24.92 -20.24
N PRO A 41 7.45 -24.36 -21.03
CA PRO A 41 7.76 -23.45 -22.13
C PRO A 41 8.65 -22.26 -21.75
N ILE A 42 8.41 -21.67 -20.57
CA ILE A 42 9.22 -20.56 -20.07
C ILE A 42 10.66 -20.97 -19.68
N VAL A 43 10.85 -22.20 -19.19
CA VAL A 43 12.18 -22.74 -18.87
C VAL A 43 12.92 -23.05 -20.18
N LYS A 44 12.23 -23.57 -21.18
CA LYS A 44 12.76 -23.75 -22.54
C LYS A 44 13.14 -22.43 -23.21
N ALA A 45 12.40 -21.36 -22.95
CA ALA A 45 12.79 -20.02 -23.38
C ALA A 45 14.05 -19.57 -22.60
N ALA A 46 14.07 -19.74 -21.28
CA ALA A 46 15.15 -19.30 -20.40
C ALA A 46 16.49 -19.95 -20.79
N SER A 47 16.46 -21.24 -21.13
CA SER A 47 17.64 -21.98 -21.57
C SER A 47 18.27 -21.38 -22.83
N LYS A 48 17.46 -21.00 -23.84
CA LYS A 48 17.95 -20.35 -25.08
C LYS A 48 18.67 -19.03 -24.82
N VAL A 49 18.30 -18.31 -23.77
CA VAL A 49 18.95 -17.06 -23.41
C VAL A 49 20.17 -17.32 -22.55
N LEU A 50 20.04 -18.04 -21.43
CA LEU A 50 21.12 -18.28 -20.47
C LEU A 50 22.32 -19.02 -21.05
N LEU A 51 22.12 -19.86 -22.09
CA LEU A 51 23.18 -20.59 -22.77
C LEU A 51 23.93 -19.78 -23.86
N ARG A 52 23.56 -18.52 -24.11
CA ARG A 52 24.31 -17.68 -25.06
C ARG A 52 25.73 -17.40 -24.52
N LYS A 53 26.73 -17.42 -25.41
CA LYS A 53 28.14 -17.10 -25.08
C LYS A 53 28.36 -15.63 -24.66
N THR A 54 27.40 -14.76 -24.90
CA THR A 54 27.44 -13.34 -24.56
C THR A 54 26.63 -13.07 -23.29
N GLY A 55 26.94 -11.98 -22.57
CA GLY A 55 26.19 -11.56 -21.36
C GLY A 55 26.82 -11.94 -20.02
N TRP A 56 28.02 -12.52 -20.02
CA TRP A 56 28.75 -12.95 -18.81
C TRP A 56 29.68 -11.90 -18.20
N LYS A 57 29.56 -10.62 -18.61
CA LYS A 57 30.50 -9.55 -18.26
C LYS A 57 30.23 -8.87 -16.90
N SER A 58 29.51 -9.51 -15.98
CA SER A 58 29.26 -8.92 -14.67
C SER A 58 30.49 -9.08 -13.76
N GLU A 59 30.70 -8.13 -12.84
CA GLU A 59 31.81 -8.16 -11.87
C GLU A 59 31.82 -9.48 -11.06
N LYS A 60 30.64 -10.06 -10.82
CA LYS A 60 30.46 -11.27 -10.01
C LYS A 60 30.48 -12.57 -10.84
N GLY A 61 30.62 -12.48 -12.17
CA GLY A 61 30.46 -13.62 -13.07
C GLY A 61 29.02 -14.16 -13.15
N LEU A 62 28.06 -13.49 -12.51
CA LEU A 62 26.64 -13.83 -12.56
C LEU A 62 26.02 -13.33 -13.86
N ARG A 63 25.14 -14.15 -14.41
CA ARG A 63 24.23 -13.72 -15.46
C ARG A 63 22.84 -13.58 -14.89
N HIS A 64 22.30 -12.37 -14.97
CA HIS A 64 20.98 -12.01 -14.50
C HIS A 64 20.07 -11.76 -15.72
N VAL A 65 18.98 -12.51 -15.86
CA VAL A 65 18.08 -12.42 -17.03
C VAL A 65 16.58 -12.23 -16.69
N PRO A 66 16.20 -11.41 -15.70
CA PRO A 66 14.78 -11.18 -15.42
C PRO A 66 14.08 -10.28 -16.45
N SER A 67 14.81 -9.47 -17.24
CA SER A 67 14.22 -8.59 -18.28
C SER A 67 13.58 -9.37 -19.40
N GLU A 68 14.13 -10.55 -19.71
CA GLU A 68 13.77 -11.29 -20.92
C GLU A 68 12.88 -12.49 -20.59
N ILE A 69 13.13 -13.24 -19.48
CA ILE A 69 12.47 -14.55 -19.27
C ILE A 69 12.15 -14.93 -17.82
N LEU A 70 13.15 -15.08 -16.94
CA LEU A 70 12.97 -15.60 -15.59
C LEU A 70 14.01 -14.92 -14.69
N ASP A 71 13.62 -14.54 -13.47
CA ASP A 71 14.53 -13.95 -12.47
C ASP A 71 15.47 -15.02 -11.89
N ILE A 72 16.40 -15.45 -12.75
CA ILE A 72 17.49 -16.37 -12.48
C ILE A 72 18.78 -15.56 -12.57
N SER A 73 19.60 -15.65 -11.52
CA SER A 73 20.92 -15.01 -11.44
C SER A 73 21.97 -16.03 -11.04
N VAL A 74 22.64 -16.63 -12.01
CA VAL A 74 23.59 -17.74 -11.77
C VAL A 74 24.85 -17.59 -12.60
N THR A 75 25.94 -18.26 -12.20
CA THR A 75 27.18 -18.33 -13.00
C THR A 75 27.06 -19.39 -14.09
N GLU A 76 27.99 -19.38 -15.05
CA GLU A 76 27.94 -20.25 -16.24
C GLU A 76 27.87 -21.74 -15.88
N GLY A 77 28.63 -22.16 -14.87
CA GLY A 77 28.64 -23.56 -14.41
C GLY A 77 27.34 -24.03 -13.74
N SER A 78 26.48 -23.10 -13.30
CA SER A 78 25.25 -23.41 -12.57
C SER A 78 23.98 -23.30 -13.42
N VAL A 79 24.09 -22.91 -14.69
CA VAL A 79 22.94 -22.65 -15.58
C VAL A 79 22.05 -23.89 -15.75
N GLU A 80 22.65 -25.03 -16.07
CA GLU A 80 21.92 -26.28 -16.32
C GLU A 80 21.17 -26.73 -15.05
N ARG A 81 21.88 -26.74 -13.91
CA ARG A 81 21.31 -27.06 -12.60
C ARG A 81 20.14 -26.15 -12.23
N ALA A 82 20.27 -24.84 -12.45
CA ALA A 82 19.23 -23.86 -12.15
C ALA A 82 17.97 -24.04 -13.03
N LEU A 83 18.16 -24.33 -14.32
CA LEU A 83 17.06 -24.59 -15.26
C LEU A 83 16.33 -25.88 -14.92
N GLU A 84 17.07 -26.95 -14.61
CA GLU A 84 16.48 -28.23 -14.23
C GLU A 84 15.70 -28.12 -12.92
N LEU A 85 16.28 -27.47 -11.90
CA LEU A 85 15.61 -27.22 -10.63
C LEU A 85 14.30 -26.45 -10.84
N THR A 86 14.34 -25.37 -11.62
CA THR A 86 13.15 -24.58 -11.95
C THR A 86 12.11 -25.41 -12.68
N ASN A 87 12.51 -26.25 -13.65
CA ASN A 87 11.60 -27.13 -14.37
C ASN A 87 10.89 -28.11 -13.45
N ARG A 88 11.63 -28.77 -12.56
CA ARG A 88 11.06 -29.73 -11.61
C ARG A 88 10.10 -29.06 -10.62
N ILE A 89 10.46 -27.87 -10.11
CA ILE A 89 9.57 -27.08 -9.25
C ILE A 89 8.29 -26.71 -10.00
N PHE A 90 8.39 -26.18 -11.22
CA PHE A 90 7.22 -25.75 -11.99
C PHE A 90 6.33 -26.93 -12.38
N HIS A 91 6.92 -28.07 -12.72
CA HIS A 91 6.17 -29.30 -12.98
C HIS A 91 5.44 -29.78 -11.71
N ALA A 92 6.16 -29.89 -10.59
CA ALA A 92 5.57 -30.34 -9.32
C ALA A 92 4.48 -29.38 -8.80
N LEU A 93 4.67 -28.07 -8.96
CA LEU A 93 3.64 -27.08 -8.68
C LEU A 93 2.45 -27.23 -9.64
N GLY A 94 2.70 -27.45 -10.93
CA GLY A 94 1.66 -27.59 -11.95
C GLY A 94 0.76 -28.81 -11.78
N LEU A 95 1.24 -29.86 -11.10
CA LEU A 95 0.43 -31.00 -10.67
C LEU A 95 -0.57 -30.66 -9.57
N GLN A 96 -0.29 -29.64 -8.76
CA GLN A 96 -1.11 -29.25 -7.61
C GLN A 96 -1.98 -28.03 -7.93
N GLU A 97 -1.42 -27.04 -8.63
CA GLU A 97 -1.98 -25.71 -8.79
C GLU A 97 -1.85 -25.22 -10.23
N ARG A 98 -2.89 -24.56 -10.74
CA ARG A 98 -2.82 -23.87 -12.02
C ARG A 98 -2.23 -22.47 -11.84
N PHE A 99 -1.08 -22.24 -12.44
CA PHE A 99 -0.42 -20.93 -12.43
C PHE A 99 0.07 -20.51 -13.81
N ASP A 100 0.10 -19.20 -14.03
CA ASP A 100 0.80 -18.58 -15.15
C ASP A 100 2.06 -17.89 -14.64
N VAL A 101 3.05 -17.70 -15.52
CA VAL A 101 4.25 -16.92 -15.21
C VAL A 101 4.26 -15.65 -16.03
N LYS A 102 4.32 -14.51 -15.35
CA LYS A 102 4.43 -13.17 -15.96
C LYS A 102 5.76 -12.53 -15.64
N ILE A 103 6.30 -11.82 -16.62
CA ILE A 103 7.58 -11.13 -16.51
C ILE A 103 7.29 -9.63 -16.54
N ASP A 104 7.79 -8.92 -15.53
CA ASP A 104 7.83 -7.47 -15.49
C ASP A 104 9.24 -7.05 -15.87
N SER A 105 9.41 -6.65 -17.14
CA SER A 105 10.70 -6.25 -17.69
C SER A 105 11.17 -4.89 -17.17
N GLU A 106 10.28 -4.00 -16.73
CA GLU A 106 10.68 -2.72 -16.15
C GLU A 106 11.27 -2.92 -14.75
N LYS A 107 10.59 -3.72 -13.93
CA LYS A 107 11.02 -4.01 -12.55
C LYS A 107 12.00 -5.16 -12.45
N GLN A 108 12.26 -5.85 -13.56
CA GLN A 108 13.16 -7.00 -13.60
C GLN A 108 12.70 -8.08 -12.59
N THR A 109 11.40 -8.40 -12.60
CA THR A 109 10.81 -9.39 -11.68
C THR A 109 9.97 -10.42 -12.42
N THR A 110 9.95 -11.65 -11.90
CA THR A 110 9.06 -12.72 -12.38
C THR A 110 7.98 -13.01 -11.37
N TRP A 111 6.73 -13.06 -11.82
CA TRP A 111 5.54 -13.31 -11.01
C TRP A 111 4.89 -14.62 -11.43
N MET A 112 4.62 -15.49 -10.46
CA MET A 112 3.73 -16.63 -10.62
C MET A 112 2.33 -16.22 -10.17
N GLU A 113 1.35 -16.31 -11.06
CA GLU A 113 -0.05 -15.97 -10.80
C GLU A 113 -0.90 -17.24 -10.70
N PHE A 114 -1.43 -17.52 -9.51
CA PHE A 114 -2.26 -18.69 -9.21
C PHE A 114 -3.73 -18.36 -9.48
N LYS A 115 -4.23 -18.79 -10.64
CA LYS A 115 -5.52 -18.37 -11.22
C LYS A 115 -6.71 -18.68 -10.32
N ASP A 116 -6.75 -19.88 -9.75
CA ASP A 116 -7.87 -20.36 -8.95
C ASP A 116 -8.01 -19.61 -7.61
N HIS A 117 -7.05 -18.75 -7.28
CA HIS A 117 -6.94 -18.10 -5.99
C HIS A 117 -6.78 -16.58 -6.08
N GLY A 118 -6.48 -16.03 -7.25
CA GLY A 118 -6.21 -14.60 -7.41
C GLY A 118 -4.98 -14.13 -6.60
N VAL A 119 -4.05 -15.04 -6.32
CA VAL A 119 -2.81 -14.76 -5.57
C VAL A 119 -1.64 -14.79 -6.54
N ARG A 120 -0.62 -13.96 -6.27
CA ARG A 120 0.63 -13.99 -7.01
C ARG A 120 1.84 -13.92 -6.09
N PHE A 121 2.92 -14.58 -6.50
CA PHE A 121 4.21 -14.52 -5.82
C PHE A 121 5.33 -14.19 -6.80
N GLN A 122 6.27 -13.37 -6.36
CA GLN A 122 7.52 -13.17 -7.05
C GLN A 122 8.38 -14.44 -6.90
N PHE A 123 8.90 -14.92 -8.02
CA PHE A 123 9.87 -16.02 -8.11
C PHE A 123 11.25 -15.43 -8.36
N GLN A 124 12.25 -15.90 -7.61
CA GLN A 124 13.64 -15.54 -7.83
C GLN A 124 14.56 -16.71 -7.48
N LEU A 125 15.53 -17.00 -8.34
CA LEU A 125 16.57 -18.01 -8.09
C LEU A 125 17.95 -17.39 -8.28
N THR A 126 18.79 -17.42 -7.25
CA THR A 126 20.13 -16.80 -7.29
C THR A 126 21.22 -17.76 -6.86
N GLU A 127 22.40 -17.66 -7.44
CA GLU A 127 23.60 -18.35 -6.96
C GLU A 127 24.36 -17.44 -5.98
N GLN A 128 24.78 -18.03 -4.86
CA GLN A 128 25.71 -17.38 -3.94
C GLN A 128 27.10 -17.36 -4.56
N VAL A 129 27.75 -16.19 -4.52
CA VAL A 129 29.12 -16.03 -5.03
C VAL A 129 30.01 -15.64 -3.87
N ARG A 130 31.12 -16.37 -3.69
CA ARG A 130 32.06 -16.11 -2.61
C ARG A 130 32.93 -14.92 -2.99
N ARG A 131 32.91 -13.91 -2.13
CA ARG A 131 33.75 -12.72 -2.24
C ARG A 131 35.05 -12.92 -1.47
N SER A 132 36.20 -12.74 -2.13
CA SER A 132 37.53 -12.65 -1.52
C SER A 132 38.18 -11.31 -1.87
N ASN A 133 39.20 -10.91 -1.11
CA ASN A 133 40.02 -9.75 -1.52
C ASN A 133 40.72 -10.08 -2.83
N HIS A 134 40.77 -9.11 -3.74
CA HIS A 134 41.44 -9.29 -5.02
C HIS A 134 42.95 -9.35 -4.84
N GLU A 135 43.58 -10.33 -5.49
CA GLU A 135 45.03 -10.40 -5.61
C GLU A 135 45.44 -9.87 -6.99
N PRO A 136 46.17 -8.72 -7.05
CA PRO A 136 46.56 -8.13 -8.32
C PRO A 136 47.29 -9.13 -9.23
N THR A 137 46.79 -9.27 -10.45
CA THR A 137 47.42 -10.10 -11.48
C THR A 137 48.77 -9.51 -11.90
N GLU A 138 49.66 -10.33 -12.46
CA GLU A 138 50.94 -9.84 -12.98
C GLU A 138 50.76 -8.76 -14.07
N ALA A 139 49.68 -8.85 -14.86
CA ALA A 139 49.32 -7.85 -15.85
C ALA A 139 48.91 -6.51 -15.21
N GLU A 140 48.13 -6.53 -14.12
CA GLU A 140 47.73 -5.35 -13.36
C GLU A 140 48.92 -4.72 -12.63
N LYS A 141 49.78 -5.54 -12.01
CA LYS A 141 51.04 -5.06 -11.41
C LYS A 141 51.92 -4.38 -12.45
N LEU A 142 52.02 -4.96 -13.66
CA LEU A 142 52.81 -4.38 -14.75
C LEU A 142 52.17 -3.09 -15.29
N ALA A 143 50.85 -3.02 -15.41
CA ALA A 143 50.13 -1.81 -15.79
C ALA A 143 50.32 -0.69 -14.75
N GLN A 144 50.26 -1.03 -13.47
CA GLN A 144 50.52 -0.11 -12.36
C GLN A 144 51.98 0.40 -12.38
N LYS A 145 52.96 -0.48 -12.60
CA LYS A 145 54.37 -0.09 -12.79
C LYS A 145 54.54 0.87 -13.96
N ARG A 146 53.97 0.55 -15.13
CA ARG A 146 54.03 1.41 -16.34
C ARG A 146 53.43 2.80 -16.07
N TYR A 147 52.32 2.87 -15.34
CA TYR A 147 51.70 4.13 -14.96
C TYR A 147 52.62 4.98 -14.07
N PHE A 148 53.19 4.39 -13.01
CA PHE A 148 54.08 5.12 -12.11
C PHE A 148 55.39 5.53 -12.79
N GLU A 149 55.95 4.68 -13.63
CA GLU A 149 57.13 4.99 -14.45
C GLU A 149 56.86 6.11 -15.46
N GLY A 150 55.71 6.08 -16.15
CA GLY A 150 55.27 7.13 -17.06
C GLY A 150 55.09 8.47 -16.36
N THR A 151 54.42 8.46 -15.20
CA THR A 151 54.23 9.65 -14.35
C THR A 151 55.57 10.23 -13.90
N ARG A 152 56.53 9.39 -13.50
CA ARG A 152 57.90 9.81 -13.12
C ARG A 152 58.66 10.46 -14.28
N LEU A 153 58.38 10.04 -15.51
CA LEU A 153 58.96 10.57 -16.74
C LEU A 153 58.18 11.77 -17.32
N GLY A 154 57.20 12.31 -16.58
CA GLY A 154 56.39 13.46 -17.01
C GLY A 154 55.34 13.15 -18.07
N ARG A 155 55.00 11.87 -18.26
CA ARG A 155 53.93 11.43 -19.17
C ARG A 155 52.61 11.29 -18.39
N PHE A 156 51.67 12.19 -18.66
CA PHE A 156 50.36 12.25 -17.99
C PHE A 156 49.22 11.70 -18.86
N ASP A 157 49.53 11.07 -20.00
CA ASP A 157 48.58 10.46 -20.93
C ASP A 157 48.17 9.03 -20.53
N THR A 158 48.72 8.49 -19.44
CA THR A 158 48.42 7.13 -18.97
C THR A 158 47.26 7.13 -17.98
N ASN A 159 46.22 6.34 -18.26
CA ASN A 159 45.09 6.17 -17.35
C ASN A 159 45.46 5.15 -16.26
N TYR A 160 45.17 5.46 -14.98
CA TYR A 160 45.42 4.51 -13.89
C TYR A 160 44.41 3.37 -13.94
N SER A 161 44.90 2.15 -14.15
CA SER A 161 44.06 0.96 -14.04
C SER A 161 43.87 0.64 -12.56
N TYR A 162 42.67 0.89 -12.04
CA TYR A 162 42.29 0.46 -10.70
C TYR A 162 41.96 -1.03 -10.76
N PRO A 163 42.79 -1.92 -10.16
CA PRO A 163 42.41 -3.32 -10.05
C PRO A 163 41.13 -3.41 -9.19
N PRO A 164 40.27 -4.41 -9.45
CA PRO A 164 39.07 -4.61 -8.66
C PRO A 164 39.45 -4.82 -7.19
N ARG A 165 38.53 -4.48 -6.28
CA ARG A 165 38.79 -4.67 -4.83
C ARG A 165 38.60 -6.12 -4.41
N TYR A 166 37.76 -6.86 -5.13
CA TYR A 166 37.33 -8.20 -4.76
C TYR A 166 37.36 -9.14 -5.95
N ASP A 167 37.69 -10.40 -5.66
CA ASP A 167 37.46 -11.52 -6.57
C ASP A 167 36.20 -12.28 -6.15
N TYR A 168 35.47 -12.75 -7.15
CA TYR A 168 34.20 -13.44 -6.99
C TYR A 168 34.33 -14.85 -7.54
N THR A 169 34.14 -15.84 -6.68
CA THR A 169 34.24 -17.26 -7.05
C THR A 169 32.85 -17.92 -6.99
N PRO A 170 32.41 -18.58 -8.08
CA PRO A 170 31.14 -19.30 -8.09
C PRO A 170 31.15 -20.39 -7.02
N THR A 171 30.07 -20.50 -6.25
CA THR A 171 29.95 -21.54 -5.21
C THR A 171 29.08 -22.71 -5.66
N GLY A 172 28.26 -22.53 -6.70
CA GLY A 172 27.24 -23.48 -7.11
C GLY A 172 26.05 -23.58 -6.15
N LEU A 173 26.06 -22.85 -5.03
CA LEU A 173 24.99 -22.87 -4.03
C LEU A 173 23.85 -21.95 -4.47
N LEU A 174 22.68 -22.52 -4.72
CA LEU A 174 21.48 -21.83 -5.17
C LEU A 174 20.58 -21.42 -3.99
N THR A 175 19.90 -20.31 -4.17
CA THR A 175 18.91 -19.75 -3.26
C THR A 175 17.63 -19.49 -4.05
N LEU A 176 16.54 -20.15 -3.67
CA LEU A 176 15.21 -19.91 -4.19
C LEU A 176 14.43 -19.00 -3.24
N SER A 177 13.89 -17.90 -3.74
CA SER A 177 13.02 -16.99 -2.99
C SER A 177 11.65 -16.90 -3.65
N ILE A 178 10.61 -17.16 -2.86
CA ILE A 178 9.21 -16.92 -3.23
C ILE A 178 8.67 -15.83 -2.30
N SER A 179 8.33 -14.66 -2.84
CA SER A 179 7.92 -13.50 -2.04
C SER A 179 6.67 -12.81 -2.57
N GLY A 180 5.76 -12.43 -1.67
CA GLY A 180 4.59 -11.62 -1.98
C GLY A 180 3.78 -11.40 -0.72
N PHE A 181 3.54 -10.15 -0.35
CA PHE A 181 2.92 -9.81 0.93
C PHE A 181 1.55 -10.50 1.11
N PRO A 182 1.28 -11.14 2.26
CA PRO A 182 2.06 -11.17 3.50
C PRO A 182 3.12 -12.29 3.59
N TYR A 183 3.20 -13.16 2.57
CA TYR A 183 4.04 -14.35 2.58
C TYR A 183 5.43 -14.12 2.00
N ARG A 184 6.47 -14.64 2.67
CA ARG A 184 7.82 -14.64 2.12
C ARG A 184 8.56 -15.85 2.66
N LYS A 185 9.14 -16.65 1.76
CA LYS A 185 9.97 -17.78 2.13
C LYS A 185 11.14 -17.94 1.17
N THR A 186 12.26 -18.37 1.73
CA THR A 186 13.51 -18.57 1.01
C THR A 186 14.09 -19.92 1.39
N TRP A 187 14.53 -20.67 0.39
CA TRP A 187 15.22 -21.94 0.52
C TRP A 187 16.62 -21.80 -0.04
N ASN A 188 17.61 -22.35 0.65
CA ASN A 188 19.00 -22.31 0.24
C ASN A 188 19.52 -23.74 0.10
N ASP A 189 20.39 -23.94 -0.87
CA ASP A 189 21.35 -25.04 -0.82
C ASP A 189 22.21 -24.91 0.43
N THR A 190 22.52 -26.05 1.02
CA THR A 190 23.53 -26.17 2.06
C THR A 190 24.51 -27.27 1.66
N LYS A 191 25.64 -27.36 2.37
CA LYS A 191 26.63 -28.43 2.13
C LYS A 191 26.06 -29.84 2.34
N SER A 192 24.96 -29.97 3.09
CA SER A 192 24.35 -31.25 3.46
C SER A 192 23.01 -31.51 2.79
N THR A 193 22.34 -30.47 2.28
CA THR A 193 20.99 -30.59 1.70
C THR A 193 20.87 -29.67 0.49
N GLU A 194 20.55 -30.26 -0.65
CA GLU A 194 20.32 -29.52 -1.89
C GLU A 194 18.85 -29.14 -2.04
N LEU A 195 18.58 -28.13 -2.86
CA LEU A 195 17.22 -27.73 -3.24
C LEU A 195 16.50 -28.82 -4.03
N PHE A 196 17.22 -29.65 -4.78
CA PHE A 196 16.64 -30.80 -5.50
C PHE A 196 15.98 -31.79 -4.56
N ASP A 197 16.59 -32.07 -3.41
CA ASP A 197 16.04 -32.98 -2.40
C ASP A 197 14.85 -32.38 -1.64
N ARG A 198 14.61 -31.07 -1.81
CA ARG A 198 13.62 -30.29 -1.07
C ARG A 198 12.49 -29.76 -1.95
N ILE A 199 12.34 -30.27 -3.17
CA ILE A 199 11.26 -29.86 -4.09
C ILE A 199 9.89 -29.99 -3.41
N GLU A 200 9.68 -31.08 -2.66
CA GLU A 200 8.43 -31.30 -1.93
C GLU A 200 8.15 -30.20 -0.89
N GLU A 201 9.17 -29.84 -0.12
CA GLU A 201 9.08 -28.78 0.88
C GLU A 201 8.81 -27.41 0.25
N ILE A 202 9.41 -27.15 -0.93
CA ILE A 202 9.21 -25.93 -1.70
C ILE A 202 7.75 -25.83 -2.17
N VAL A 203 7.22 -26.90 -2.79
CA VAL A 203 5.83 -26.97 -3.27
C VAL A 203 4.86 -26.74 -2.12
N ILE A 204 5.03 -27.45 -1.00
CA ILE A 204 4.20 -27.28 0.20
C ILE A 204 4.25 -25.84 0.71
N GLY A 205 5.44 -25.24 0.76
CA GLY A 205 5.58 -23.85 1.17
C GLY A 205 4.85 -22.88 0.25
N VAL A 206 4.93 -23.07 -1.07
CA VAL A 206 4.19 -22.21 -2.03
C VAL A 206 2.69 -22.33 -1.82
N VAL A 207 2.15 -23.54 -1.72
CA VAL A 207 0.71 -23.78 -1.47
C VAL A 207 0.26 -23.19 -0.13
N THR A 208 1.08 -23.33 0.92
CA THR A 208 0.82 -22.69 2.23
C THR A 208 0.80 -21.16 2.10
N GLY A 209 1.70 -20.60 1.29
CA GLY A 209 1.72 -19.18 0.96
C GLY A 209 0.41 -18.72 0.32
N ILE A 210 -0.11 -19.46 -0.67
CA ILE A 210 -1.39 -19.16 -1.32
C ILE A 210 -2.50 -19.03 -0.28
N GLN A 211 -2.63 -20.01 0.61
CA GLN A 211 -3.66 -20.04 1.64
C GLN A 211 -3.52 -18.86 2.62
N THR A 212 -2.29 -18.59 3.06
CA THR A 212 -1.97 -17.46 3.95
C THR A 212 -2.39 -16.13 3.31
N THR A 213 -2.05 -15.92 2.04
CA THR A 213 -2.40 -14.68 1.32
C THR A 213 -3.91 -14.57 1.10
N LYS A 214 -4.62 -15.66 0.79
CA LYS A 214 -6.08 -15.65 0.68
C LYS A 214 -6.75 -15.21 1.98
N LYS A 215 -6.30 -15.78 3.09
CA LYS A 215 -6.82 -15.45 4.42
C LYS A 215 -6.59 -13.98 4.74
N TYR A 216 -5.38 -13.49 4.53
CA TYR A 216 -5.04 -12.10 4.74
C TYR A 216 -5.91 -11.15 3.90
N ASN A 217 -6.07 -11.44 2.61
CA ASN A 217 -6.91 -10.63 1.73
C ASN A 217 -8.37 -10.60 2.19
N HIS A 218 -8.91 -11.73 2.66
CA HIS A 218 -10.25 -11.80 3.21
C HIS A 218 -10.42 -10.97 4.49
N GLU A 219 -9.47 -11.05 5.41
CA GLU A 219 -9.48 -10.25 6.65
C GLU A 219 -9.41 -8.75 6.35
N GLN A 220 -8.57 -8.34 5.39
CA GLN A 220 -8.48 -6.95 4.94
C GLN A 220 -9.76 -6.42 4.32
N GLU A 221 -10.45 -7.25 3.52
CA GLU A 221 -11.75 -6.88 2.95
C GLU A 221 -12.80 -6.66 4.05
N LEU A 222 -12.88 -7.57 5.03
CA LEU A 222 -13.80 -7.41 6.17
C LEU A 222 -13.48 -6.16 7.00
N GLU A 223 -12.21 -5.87 7.24
CA GLU A 223 -11.79 -4.67 7.97
C GLU A 223 -12.10 -3.39 7.18
N SER A 224 -11.86 -3.40 5.86
CA SER A 224 -12.23 -2.30 4.97
C SER A 224 -13.72 -1.98 5.05
N GLN A 225 -14.58 -2.99 4.93
CA GLN A 225 -16.03 -2.84 5.04
C GLN A 225 -16.46 -2.31 6.43
N ARG A 226 -15.82 -2.76 7.51
CA ARG A 226 -16.09 -2.26 8.87
C ARG A 226 -15.72 -0.79 9.01
N ARG A 227 -14.55 -0.39 8.48
CA ARG A 227 -14.10 1.02 8.50
C ARG A 227 -15.04 1.92 7.72
N GLU A 228 -15.46 1.50 6.53
CA GLU A 228 -16.37 2.31 5.70
C GLU A 228 -17.74 2.47 6.38
N ARG A 229 -18.30 1.40 6.96
CA ARG A 229 -19.54 1.50 7.75
C ARG A 229 -19.40 2.44 8.95
N ALA A 230 -18.28 2.40 9.66
CA ALA A 230 -18.01 3.30 10.79
C ALA A 230 -17.90 4.75 10.33
N ARG A 231 -17.20 5.00 9.20
CA ARG A 231 -17.07 6.32 8.58
C ARG A 231 -18.42 6.91 8.21
N LEU A 232 -19.25 6.16 7.48
CA LEU A 232 -20.59 6.61 7.07
C LEU A 232 -21.49 6.92 8.28
N ARG A 233 -21.42 6.09 9.33
CA ARG A 233 -22.14 6.37 10.59
C ARG A 233 -21.67 7.67 11.23
N HIS A 234 -20.37 7.89 11.31
CA HIS A 234 -19.80 9.10 11.89
C HIS A 234 -20.19 10.36 11.09
N GLU A 235 -20.07 10.32 9.77
CA GLU A 235 -20.46 11.44 8.89
C GLU A 235 -21.95 11.77 9.02
N ASN A 236 -22.83 10.76 9.07
CA ASN A 236 -24.26 10.96 9.27
C ASN A 236 -24.58 11.57 10.64
N LEU A 237 -23.93 11.09 11.71
CA LEU A 237 -24.09 11.66 13.05
C LEU A 237 -23.61 13.11 13.09
N LYS A 238 -22.50 13.42 12.42
CA LYS A 238 -21.98 14.78 12.33
C LYS A 238 -22.95 15.70 11.60
N LYS A 239 -23.48 15.29 10.44
CA LYS A 239 -24.49 16.05 9.69
C LYS A 239 -25.74 16.32 10.51
N ARG A 240 -26.31 15.29 11.14
CA ARG A 240 -27.47 15.44 12.04
C ARG A 240 -27.18 16.42 13.17
N ARG A 241 -26.01 16.29 13.82
CA ARG A 241 -25.62 17.21 14.90
C ARG A 241 -25.51 18.65 14.42
N THR A 242 -24.92 18.89 13.25
CA THR A 242 -24.81 20.25 12.71
C THR A 242 -26.16 20.84 12.32
N GLU A 243 -27.06 20.04 11.76
CA GLU A 243 -28.43 20.45 11.43
C GLU A 243 -29.23 20.78 12.69
N GLU A 244 -29.16 19.94 13.71
CA GLU A 244 -29.85 20.18 14.99
C GLU A 244 -29.29 21.39 15.73
N LEU A 245 -27.97 21.62 15.71
CA LEU A 245 -27.36 22.82 16.27
C LEU A 245 -27.81 24.09 15.53
N ALA A 246 -27.88 24.06 14.20
CA ALA A 246 -28.36 25.20 13.41
C ALA A 246 -29.83 25.51 13.69
N LYS A 247 -30.69 24.48 13.79
CA LYS A 247 -32.09 24.65 14.18
C LYS A 247 -32.22 25.23 15.59
N LEU A 248 -31.42 24.74 16.53
CA LEU A 248 -31.40 25.25 17.90
C LEU A 248 -30.98 26.72 17.94
N GLU A 249 -29.93 27.11 17.23
CA GLU A 249 -29.48 28.51 17.16
C GLU A 249 -30.57 29.45 16.63
N ILE A 250 -31.29 29.01 15.59
CA ILE A 250 -32.43 29.77 15.04
C ILE A 250 -33.54 29.91 16.09
N ALA A 251 -33.91 28.81 16.76
CA ALA A 251 -34.95 28.81 17.78
C ALA A 251 -34.58 29.68 19.00
N GLU A 252 -33.32 29.64 19.44
CA GLU A 252 -32.80 30.49 20.51
C GLU A 252 -32.87 31.97 20.13
N ARG A 253 -32.48 32.31 18.89
CA ARG A 253 -32.57 33.68 18.38
C ARG A 253 -34.03 34.17 18.32
N GLN A 254 -34.94 33.31 17.87
CA GLN A 254 -36.38 33.61 17.88
C GLN A 254 -36.88 33.84 19.31
N ALA A 255 -36.54 32.96 20.26
CA ALA A 255 -36.94 33.13 21.66
C ALA A 255 -36.43 34.45 22.27
N GLN A 256 -35.17 34.82 22.01
CA GLN A 256 -34.61 36.10 22.44
C GLN A 256 -35.33 37.29 21.82
N ASN A 257 -35.67 37.21 20.54
CA ASN A 257 -36.41 38.26 19.84
C ASN A 257 -37.84 38.42 20.38
N LEU A 258 -38.52 37.31 20.68
CA LEU A 258 -39.84 37.34 21.32
C LEU A 258 -39.77 38.04 22.69
N GLU A 259 -38.79 37.68 23.53
CA GLU A 259 -38.61 38.32 24.83
C GLU A 259 -38.33 39.83 24.69
N ARG A 260 -37.52 40.21 23.70
CA ARG A 260 -37.25 41.63 23.39
C ARG A 260 -38.53 42.37 22.97
N ALA A 261 -39.35 41.78 22.11
CA ALA A 261 -40.63 42.35 21.69
C ALA A 261 -41.57 42.54 22.89
N GLU A 262 -41.70 41.53 23.75
CA GLU A 262 -42.50 41.64 24.98
C GLU A 262 -42.00 42.74 25.92
N ARG A 263 -40.68 42.89 26.09
CA ARG A 263 -40.09 43.95 26.92
C ARG A 263 -40.41 45.34 26.35
N LEU A 264 -40.39 45.51 25.03
CA LEU A 264 -40.77 46.77 24.38
C LEU A 264 -42.26 47.09 24.57
N ARG A 265 -43.15 46.10 24.41
CA ARG A 265 -44.59 46.26 24.67
C ARG A 265 -44.86 46.64 26.12
N LYS A 266 -44.26 45.93 27.09
CA LYS A 266 -44.35 46.23 28.52
C LYS A 266 -43.87 47.65 28.86
N LEU A 267 -42.79 48.11 28.23
CA LEU A 267 -42.29 49.48 28.40
C LEU A 267 -43.30 50.52 27.89
N ALA A 268 -43.87 50.29 26.70
CA ALA A 268 -44.89 51.16 26.14
C ALA A 268 -46.12 51.22 27.05
N ASP A 269 -46.63 50.07 27.50
CA ASP A 269 -47.79 49.97 28.39
C ASP A 269 -47.55 50.70 29.73
N ALA A 270 -46.37 50.53 30.34
CA ALA A 270 -46.02 51.20 31.59
C ALA A 270 -45.94 52.73 31.42
N LYS A 271 -45.35 53.22 30.32
CA LYS A 271 -45.27 54.65 30.02
C LYS A 271 -46.63 55.27 29.72
N GLU A 272 -47.48 54.56 28.99
CA GLU A 272 -48.85 54.98 28.71
C GLU A 272 -49.67 55.10 30.01
N ALA A 273 -49.64 54.08 30.86
CA ALA A 273 -50.32 54.09 32.16
C ALA A 273 -49.84 55.25 33.07
N GLN A 274 -48.53 55.50 33.11
CA GLN A 274 -47.96 56.62 33.85
C GLN A 274 -48.45 57.98 33.32
N ALA A 275 -48.45 58.17 32.00
CA ALA A 275 -48.86 59.42 31.37
C ALA A 275 -50.37 59.70 31.56
N ILE A 276 -51.20 58.65 31.50
CA ILE A 276 -52.63 58.73 31.80
C ILE A 276 -52.85 59.15 33.26
N ALA A 277 -52.16 58.50 34.21
CA ALA A 277 -52.29 58.81 35.63
C ALA A 277 -51.86 60.25 35.98
N GLN A 278 -50.91 60.81 35.23
CA GLN A 278 -50.41 62.18 35.41
C GLN A 278 -51.16 63.23 34.56
N GLY A 279 -52.10 62.81 33.70
CA GLY A 279 -52.82 63.70 32.78
C GLY A 279 -51.93 64.35 31.71
N GLN A 280 -50.78 63.75 31.39
CA GLN A 280 -49.75 64.29 30.47
C GLN A 280 -49.64 63.46 29.18
N LEU A 281 -50.79 63.12 28.59
CA LEU A 281 -50.82 62.49 27.28
C LEU A 281 -50.56 63.57 26.21
N THR A 282 -49.37 63.55 25.61
CA THR A 282 -49.00 64.48 24.53
C THR A 282 -48.94 63.74 23.20
N ASP A 283 -49.23 64.42 22.09
CA ASP A 283 -49.21 63.81 20.75
C ASP A 283 -47.86 63.16 20.43
N LYS A 284 -46.74 63.80 20.82
CA LYS A 284 -45.39 63.23 20.67
C LYS A 284 -45.20 61.90 21.42
N LEU A 285 -45.86 61.73 22.57
CA LEU A 285 -45.81 60.48 23.32
C LEU A 285 -46.65 59.40 22.66
N VAL A 286 -47.82 59.76 22.12
CA VAL A 286 -48.67 58.83 21.35
C VAL A 286 -47.95 58.32 20.10
N ASP A 287 -47.30 59.22 19.36
CA ASP A 287 -46.46 58.86 18.20
C ASP A 287 -45.31 57.93 18.61
N TRP A 288 -44.64 58.21 19.73
CA TRP A 288 -43.58 57.34 20.24
C TRP A 288 -44.09 55.96 20.67
N LEU A 289 -45.25 55.89 21.36
CA LEU A 289 -45.87 54.63 21.79
C LEU A 289 -46.25 53.76 20.58
N SER A 290 -46.84 54.35 19.55
CA SER A 290 -47.16 53.65 18.30
C SER A 290 -45.91 53.14 17.59
N TRP A 291 -44.85 53.96 17.54
CA TRP A 291 -43.56 53.57 16.98
C TRP A 291 -42.92 52.41 17.75
N VAL A 292 -42.87 52.44 19.09
CA VAL A 292 -42.28 51.36 19.89
C VAL A 292 -43.05 50.05 19.71
N ARG A 293 -44.39 50.10 19.68
CA ARG A 293 -45.23 48.92 19.45
C ARG A 293 -45.00 48.35 18.04
N ALA A 294 -44.95 49.18 17.02
CA ALA A 294 -44.60 48.75 15.66
C ALA A 294 -43.21 48.10 15.59
N LYS A 295 -42.20 48.66 16.28
CA LYS A 295 -40.86 48.04 16.37
C LYS A 295 -40.86 46.71 17.13
N ALA A 296 -41.69 46.56 18.16
CA ALA A 296 -41.85 45.29 18.86
C ALA A 296 -42.46 44.23 17.94
N ASP A 297 -43.47 44.60 17.15
CA ASP A 297 -44.15 43.70 16.22
C ASP A 297 -43.23 43.23 15.08
N THR A 298 -42.30 44.06 14.63
CA THR A 298 -41.29 43.62 13.65
C THR A 298 -40.29 42.61 14.23
N ILE A 299 -39.86 42.81 15.48
CA ILE A 299 -38.85 41.93 16.10
C ILE A 299 -39.49 40.61 16.53
N ASP A 300 -40.78 40.59 16.81
CA ASP A 300 -41.52 39.40 17.24
C ASP A 300 -41.52 38.31 16.16
N PRO A 301 -40.88 37.14 16.39
CA PRO A 301 -40.80 36.07 15.40
C PRO A 301 -42.16 35.40 15.09
N THR A 302 -43.20 35.67 15.89
CA THR A 302 -44.56 35.17 15.65
C THR A 302 -45.36 36.07 14.70
N MET A 303 -44.86 37.27 14.44
CA MET A 303 -45.45 38.22 13.52
C MET A 303 -44.66 38.24 12.20
N LEU A 304 -45.38 38.18 11.08
CA LEU A 304 -44.80 38.23 9.74
C LEU A 304 -44.77 39.68 9.23
N ILE A 305 -44.09 40.56 9.98
CA ILE A 305 -44.00 42.00 9.70
C ILE A 305 -42.52 42.36 9.57
N SER A 306 -42.16 43.03 8.47
CA SER A 306 -40.78 43.51 8.22
C SER A 306 -40.72 45.03 8.36
N ASP A 307 -39.58 45.52 8.83
CA ASP A 307 -39.35 46.93 9.09
C ASP A 307 -38.84 47.59 7.82
N PRO A 308 -39.61 48.49 7.21
CA PRO A 308 -39.22 49.09 5.93
C PRO A 308 -37.95 49.94 6.03
N ILE A 309 -37.52 50.33 7.23
CA ILE A 309 -36.34 51.19 7.45
C ILE A 309 -35.16 50.38 7.98
N LEU A 310 -35.38 49.49 8.96
CA LEU A 310 -34.29 48.75 9.61
C LEU A 310 -33.91 47.44 8.90
N ASP A 311 -34.82 46.84 8.13
CA ASP A 311 -34.54 45.63 7.35
C ASP A 311 -34.14 45.94 5.90
N ALA A 312 -34.20 47.20 5.48
CA ALA A 312 -33.79 47.61 4.15
C ALA A 312 -32.26 47.46 4.00
N PRO A 313 -31.77 46.90 2.87
CA PRO A 313 -30.34 46.87 2.60
C PRO A 313 -29.82 48.30 2.52
N PHE A 314 -28.96 48.67 3.46
CA PHE A 314 -28.29 49.96 3.46
C PHE A 314 -27.07 49.88 2.55
N GLU A 315 -27.14 50.52 1.37
CA GLU A 315 -25.95 50.77 0.57
C GLU A 315 -25.13 51.87 1.27
N GLU A 316 -24.03 51.50 1.91
CA GLU A 316 -23.02 52.49 2.34
C GLU A 316 -22.45 53.15 1.09
N GLY A 317 -23.06 54.28 0.69
CA GLY A 317 -22.50 55.13 -0.34
C GLY A 317 -21.09 55.53 0.05
N HIS A 318 -20.09 55.04 -0.70
CA HIS A 318 -18.74 55.58 -0.65
C HIS A 318 -18.78 57.04 -1.11
N TYR A 319 -19.11 57.96 -0.21
CA TYR A 319 -18.88 59.38 -0.41
C TYR A 319 -17.38 59.63 -0.30
N GLY A 320 -16.64 59.24 -1.34
CA GLY A 320 -15.26 59.61 -1.54
C GLY A 320 -15.16 61.11 -1.76
N TYR A 321 -14.81 61.85 -0.70
CA TYR A 321 -14.31 63.21 -0.87
C TYR A 321 -12.94 63.12 -1.57
N ARG A 322 -12.93 63.40 -2.88
CA ARG A 322 -11.71 63.77 -3.60
C ARG A 322 -11.39 65.20 -3.20
N TRP A 323 -10.27 65.38 -2.50
CA TRP A 323 -9.64 66.67 -2.25
C TRP A 323 -9.00 67.22 -3.52
#